data_AF-A0A0L0BY45-F1
#
_entry.id   AF-A0A0L0BY45-F1
#
_cell.length_a   1.000
_cell.length_b   1.000
_cell.length_c   1.000
_cell.angle_alpha   90.00
_cell.angle_beta   90.00
_cell.angle_gamma   90.00
#
_symmetry.space_group_name_H-M   'P 1'
#
loop_
_entity.id
_entity.type
_entity.pdbx_description
1 polymer ?
#
loop_
_entity_poly.entity_id
_entity_poly.type
_entity_poly.pdbx_seq_one_letter_code
_entity_poly.pdbx_strand_id
1 'polypeptide(L)' 'MVKISGNGTLYFPPFLAQYYRSDVHETMYRCRVTNEAGTILSRNVHVQAEVCADWADFK' A
#
# COMPACT_ATOMS: atom_id res chain seq x y z
N MET A 1 -3.77 -5.80 7.51
CA MET A 1 -4.40 -4.48 7.67
C MET A 1 -3.34 -3.40 7.49
N VAL A 2 -3.57 -2.46 6.58
CA VAL A 2 -2.63 -1.38 6.22
C VAL A 2 -2.46 -0.40 7.38
N LYS A 3 -1.26 0.14 7.57
CA LYS A 3 -0.95 1.11 8.63
C LYS A 3 -0.48 2.43 8.03
N ILE A 4 -0.86 3.54 8.66
CA ILE A 4 -0.36 4.88 8.32
C ILE A 4 0.42 5.39 9.52
N SER A 5 1.69 5.72 9.32
CA SER A 5 2.55 6.30 10.34
C SER A 5 2.37 7.82 10.40
N GLY A 6 2.70 8.43 11.56
CA GLY A 6 2.57 9.88 11.75
C GLY A 6 3.43 10.75 10.83
N ASN A 7 4.42 10.15 10.16
CA ASN A 7 5.26 10.79 9.13
C ASN A 7 4.67 10.67 7.71
N GLY A 8 3.47 10.10 7.54
CA GLY A 8 2.82 9.93 6.24
C GLY A 8 3.20 8.65 5.49
N THR A 9 3.96 7.73 6.08
CA THR A 9 4.26 6.42 5.46
C THR A 9 3.03 5.51 5.46
N LEU A 10 2.65 5.00 4.29
CA LEU A 10 1.68 3.93 4.12
C LEU A 10 2.40 2.57 4.12
N TYR A 11 2.18 1.76 5.15
CA TYR A 11 2.86 0.48 5.36
C TYR A 11 1.94 -0.72 5.16
N PHE A 12 2.38 -1.64 4.29
CA PHE A 12 1.71 -2.91 4.00
C PHE A 12 2.48 -4.04 4.71
N PRO A 13 1.99 -4.55 5.86
CA PRO A 13 2.64 -5.66 6.56
C PRO A 13 2.54 -6.97 5.77
N PRO A 14 3.42 -7.95 6.02
CA PRO A 14 3.26 -9.31 5.50
C PRO A 14 1.88 -9.88 5.84
N PHE A 15 1.31 -10.64 4.91
CA PHE A 15 -0.01 -11.24 5.04
C PHE A 15 -0.02 -12.66 4.48
N LEU A 16 -0.88 -13.52 5.04
CA LEU A 16 -1.13 -14.86 4.49
C LEU A 16 -2.05 -14.75 3.26
N ALA A 17 -1.94 -15.72 2.35
CA ALA A 17 -2.77 -15.81 1.13
C ALA A 17 -4.27 -15.55 1.37
N GLN A 18 -4.83 -16.13 2.43
CA GLN A 18 -6.25 -15.98 2.80
C GLN A 18 -6.68 -14.54 3.15
N TYR A 19 -5.73 -13.67 3.45
CA TYR A 19 -5.97 -12.26 3.74
C TYR A 19 -5.72 -11.35 2.54
N TYR A 20 -5.48 -11.92 1.36
CA TYR A 20 -5.39 -11.15 0.13
C TYR A 20 -6.71 -10.44 -0.16
N ARG A 21 -6.61 -9.15 -0.50
CA ARG A 21 -7.73 -8.34 -0.97
C ARG A 21 -7.26 -7.42 -2.09
N SER A 22 -7.90 -7.47 -3.25
CA SER A 22 -7.52 -6.62 -4.39
C SER A 22 -7.65 -5.13 -4.08
N ASP A 23 -8.65 -4.72 -3.30
CA ASP A 23 -8.84 -3.31 -2.92
C ASP A 23 -7.76 -2.74 -1.99
N VAL A 24 -6.84 -3.59 -1.51
CA VAL A 24 -5.67 -3.21 -0.71
C VAL A 24 -4.36 -3.57 -1.40
N HIS A 25 -4.30 -4.75 -2.01
CA HIS A 25 -3.08 -5.36 -2.53
C HIS A 25 -2.96 -5.26 -4.05
N GLU A 26 -3.96 -4.79 -4.77
CA GLU A 26 -3.94 -4.59 -6.23
C GLU A 26 -4.75 -3.33 -6.59
N THR A 27 -4.20 -2.17 -6.26
CA THR A 27 -4.89 -0.90 -6.44
C THR A 27 -3.93 0.27 -6.58
N MET A 28 -4.46 1.45 -6.90
CA MET A 28 -3.69 2.68 -7.01
C MET A 28 -3.88 3.57 -5.78
N TYR A 29 -2.76 3.96 -5.17
CA TYR A 29 -2.72 4.91 -4.08
C TYR A 29 -2.18 6.27 -4.53
N ARG A 30 -2.58 7.32 -3.81
CA ARG A 30 -2.01 8.67 -3.91
C ARG A 30 -1.77 9.23 -2.53
N CYS A 31 -0.62 9.86 -2.35
CA CYS A 31 -0.36 10.68 -1.17
C CYS A 31 -1.10 12.01 -1.31
N ARG A 32 -1.73 12.46 -0.24
CA ARG A 32 -2.45 13.74 -0.17
C ARG A 32 -1.85 14.60 0.93
N VAL A 33 -1.46 15.81 0.56
CA VAL A 33 -1.00 16.83 1.51
C VAL A 33 -1.96 18.02 1.43
N THR A 34 -2.44 18.49 2.57
CA THR A 34 -3.43 19.57 2.67
C THR A 34 -2.96 20.60 3.70
N ASN A 35 -3.11 21.88 3.36
CA ASN A 35 -2.98 23.02 4.26
C ASN A 35 -4.08 24.05 3.95
N GLU A 36 -4.06 25.20 4.61
CA GLU A 36 -5.06 26.27 4.40
C GLU A 36 -5.09 26.82 2.97
N ALA A 37 -3.95 26.80 2.25
CA ALA A 37 -3.87 27.28 0.88
C ALA A 37 -4.46 26.28 -0.13
N GLY A 38 -4.55 25.00 0.22
CA GLY A 38 -5.17 23.99 -0.63
C GLY A 38 -4.66 22.57 -0.42
N THR A 39 -4.86 21.72 -1.43
CA THR A 39 -4.49 20.30 -1.41
C THR A 39 -3.69 19.93 -2.64
N ILE A 40 -2.60 19.18 -2.43
CA ILE A 40 -1.76 18.62 -3.48
C ILE A 40 -1.81 17.09 -3.40
N LEU A 41 -1.90 16.45 -4.56
CA LEU A 41 -1.82 14.99 -4.71
C LEU A 41 -0.52 14.59 -5.38
N SER A 42 0.07 13.48 -4.95
CA SER A 42 1.18 12.86 -5.66
C SER A 42 0.73 12.23 -6.98
N ARG A 43 1.71 11.77 -7.77
CA ARG A 43 1.47 10.80 -8.85
C ARG A 43 0.77 9.54 -8.31
N ASN A 44 0.09 8.83 -9.20
CA ASN A 44 -0.46 7.51 -8.90
C ASN A 44 0.67 6.53 -8.57
N VAL A 45 0.49 5.77 -7.48
CA VAL A 45 1.36 4.68 -7.07
C VAL A 45 0.59 3.39 -7.25
N HIS A 46 0.98 2.56 -8.21
CA HIS A 46 0.38 1.26 -8.43
C HIS A 46 0.98 0.25 -7.44
N VAL A 47 0.13 -0.34 -6.60
CA VAL A 47 0.52 -1.36 -5.62
C VAL A 47 -0.05 -2.68 -6.08
N GLN A 48 0.82 -3.67 -6.26
CA GLN A 48 0.47 -5.05 -6.57
C GLN A 48 1.31 -5.96 -5.66
N ALA A 49 0.66 -6.68 -4.75
CA ALA A 49 1.30 -7.65 -3.89
C ALA A 49 1.02 -9.07 -4.41
N GLU A 50 2.09 -9.83 -4.60
CA GLU A 50 2.01 -11.22 -5.06
C GLU A 50 1.98 -12.17 -3.87
N VAL A 51 1.08 -13.16 -3.95
CA VAL A 51 0.99 -14.24 -2.96
C VAL A 51 1.83 -15.40 -3.45
N CYS A 52 3.06 -15.51 -2.95
CA CYS A 52 3.87 -16.71 -3.21
C CYS A 52 3.42 -17.86 -2.29
N ALA A 53 3.17 -19.03 -2.87
CA ALA A 53 2.92 -20.26 -2.11
C ALA A 53 4.18 -20.71 -1.37
N ASP A 54 5.34 -20.58 -2.01
CA ASP A 54 6.65 -20.96 -1.50
C ASP A 54 7.56 -19.73 -1.38
N TRP A 55 7.41 -18.98 -0.29
CA TRP A 55 8.24 -17.80 0.04
C TRP A 55 9.75 -18.11 0.15
N ALA A 56 10.15 -19.39 0.17
CA ALA A 56 11.54 -19.82 0.25
C ALA A 56 12.33 -19.59 -1.06
N ASP A 57 11.65 -19.47 -2.20
CA ASP A 57 12.29 -19.41 -3.52
C ASP A 57 12.50 -17.97 -4.05
N PHE A 58 12.02 -16.95 -3.32
CA PHE A 58 12.12 -15.54 -3.73
C PHE A 58 13.39 -14.84 -3.20
N LYS A 59 14.53 -15.56 -3.15
CA LYS A 59 15.86 -14.98 -2.84
C LYS A 59 16.64 -14.60 -4.08
#